data_AF-A0A2P4T969-F1
#
_entry.id   AF-A0A2P4T969-F1
#
_cell.length_a   1.000
_cell.length_b   1.000
_cell.length_c   1.000
_cell.angle_alpha   90.00
_cell.angle_beta   90.00
_cell.angle_gamma   90.00
#
_symmetry.space_group_name_H-M   'P 1'
#
loop_
_entity.id
_entity.type
_entity.pdbx_description
1 polymer ?
#
loop_
_entity_poly.entity_id
_entity_poly.type
_entity_poly.pdbx_seq_one_letter_code
_entity_poly.pdbx_strand_id
1 'polypeptide(L)'
;MAEAKVEAAAAAAEERVRVWAAAQVASGRRVVLVTSGGTQVPLETRAVRFLENFSSGRRGAVSAEHLVNVGYGVCFLHRARSVFPWARVLPPPGPALLDAFRLTPGPPPGVAADPAALPALLPALRAYREAADAGALLSLEFTDLNEYLALLRATARALAPFGTSRAGIGGRGVGGNLRLQGGGGIHSVGPLC
;
A
#
# COMPACT_ATOMS: atom_id res chain seq x y z
N MET A 1 26.52 3.32 8.84
CA MET A 1 25.38 3.94 9.57
C MET A 1 24.07 3.83 8.80
N ALA A 2 24.01 4.16 7.51
CA ALA A 2 22.78 4.02 6.72
C ALA A 2 22.25 2.58 6.67
N GLU A 3 23.12 1.60 6.49
CA GLU A 3 22.75 0.18 6.42
C GLU A 3 22.16 -0.36 7.76
N ALA A 4 22.78 -0.01 8.89
CA ALA A 4 22.25 -0.36 10.21
C ALA A 4 20.88 0.28 10.49
N LYS A 5 20.63 1.49 9.98
CA LYS A 5 19.32 2.16 10.06
C LYS A 5 18.27 1.43 9.23
N VAL A 6 18.63 1.00 8.01
CA VAL A 6 17.75 0.22 7.13
C VAL A 6 17.38 -1.11 7.78
N GLU A 7 18.35 -1.82 8.37
CA GLU A 7 18.09 -3.10 9.05
C GLU A 7 17.18 -2.93 10.27
N ALA A 8 17.42 -1.91 11.10
CA ALA A 8 16.55 -1.62 12.24
C ALA A 8 15.12 -1.26 11.81
N ALA A 9 14.97 -0.48 10.73
CA ALA A 9 13.66 -0.17 10.15
C ALA A 9 12.97 -1.41 9.59
N ALA A 10 13.72 -2.31 8.94
CA ALA A 10 13.20 -3.57 8.43
C ALA A 10 12.73 -4.51 9.55
N ALA A 11 13.48 -4.63 10.65
CA ALA A 11 13.08 -5.42 11.81
C ALA A 11 11.80 -4.88 12.47
N ALA A 12 11.69 -3.55 12.63
CA ALA A 12 10.48 -2.92 13.14
C ALA A 12 9.27 -3.10 12.19
N ALA A 13 9.51 -3.03 10.87
CA ALA A 13 8.49 -3.30 9.87
C ALA A 13 8.04 -4.78 9.90
N GLU A 14 8.96 -5.73 10.07
CA GLU A 14 8.66 -7.16 10.17
C GLU A 14 7.67 -7.43 11.31
N GLU A 15 7.95 -6.91 12.52
CA GLU A 15 7.06 -7.08 13.66
C GLU A 15 5.70 -6.42 13.44
N ARG A 16 5.69 -5.18 12.91
CA ARG A 16 4.44 -4.47 12.62
C ARG A 16 3.57 -5.23 11.62
N VAL A 17 4.17 -5.78 10.55
CA VAL A 17 3.46 -6.60 9.55
C VAL A 17 2.95 -7.88 10.18
N ARG A 18 3.73 -8.55 11.03
CA ARG A 18 3.34 -9.79 11.70
C ARG A 18 2.12 -9.60 12.59
N VAL A 19 2.15 -8.58 13.44
CA VAL A 19 1.03 -8.24 14.35
C VAL A 19 -0.22 -7.88 13.54
N TRP A 20 -0.08 -7.03 12.53
CA TRP A 20 -1.19 -6.63 11.68
C TRP A 20 -1.78 -7.84 10.92
N ALA A 21 -0.94 -8.70 10.33
CA ALA A 21 -1.38 -9.88 9.60
C ALA A 21 -2.11 -10.89 10.50
N ALA A 22 -1.63 -11.08 11.73
CA ALA A 22 -2.32 -11.90 12.72
C ALA A 22 -3.74 -11.39 13.01
N ALA A 23 -3.91 -10.07 13.17
CA ALA A 23 -5.21 -9.45 13.38
C ALA A 23 -6.14 -9.59 12.14
N GLN A 24 -5.60 -9.49 10.92
CA GLN A 24 -6.38 -9.73 9.70
C GLN A 24 -6.87 -11.19 9.62
N VAL A 25 -6.00 -12.16 9.89
CA VAL A 25 -6.38 -13.58 9.87
C VAL A 25 -7.38 -13.91 10.97
N ALA A 26 -7.20 -13.36 12.19
CA ALA A 26 -8.14 -13.53 13.30
C ALA A 26 -9.55 -12.96 12.99
N SER A 27 -9.64 -11.94 12.14
CA SER A 27 -10.90 -11.39 11.63
C SER A 27 -11.43 -12.10 10.37
N GLY A 28 -10.82 -13.22 9.97
CA GLY A 28 -11.24 -14.02 8.82
C GLY A 28 -10.82 -13.46 7.46
N ARG A 29 -9.95 -12.45 7.41
CA ARG A 29 -9.47 -11.87 6.15
C ARG A 29 -8.23 -12.57 5.63
N ARG A 30 -8.14 -12.68 4.31
CA ARG A 30 -6.93 -13.09 3.61
C ARG A 30 -5.98 -11.89 3.50
N VAL A 31 -4.69 -12.13 3.66
CA VAL A 31 -3.66 -11.09 3.56
C VAL A 31 -2.95 -11.16 2.21
N VAL A 32 -2.65 -10.00 1.63
CA VAL A 32 -1.88 -9.89 0.38
C VAL A 32 -0.83 -8.78 0.48
N LEU A 33 0.35 -9.03 -0.08
CA LEU A 33 1.39 -8.02 -0.28
C LEU A 33 1.27 -7.44 -1.68
N VAL A 34 1.18 -6.11 -1.78
CA VAL A 34 1.22 -5.36 -3.03
C VAL A 34 2.45 -4.45 -3.02
N THR A 35 3.32 -4.59 -4.02
CA THR A 35 4.45 -3.68 -4.23
C THR A 35 4.10 -2.63 -5.29
N SER A 36 4.53 -1.38 -5.09
CA SER A 36 4.16 -0.26 -5.96
C SER A 36 5.24 0.82 -6.07
N GLY A 37 5.33 1.45 -7.25
CA GLY A 37 6.30 2.50 -7.53
C GLY A 37 7.64 1.98 -8.06
N GLY A 38 8.50 2.92 -8.48
CA GLY A 38 9.82 2.64 -9.02
C GLY A 38 10.89 2.46 -7.93
N THR A 39 11.96 1.74 -8.23
CA THR A 39 13.16 1.69 -7.39
C THR A 39 14.22 2.60 -7.97
N GLN A 40 15.01 3.25 -7.12
CA GLN A 40 16.16 4.05 -7.54
C GLN A 40 17.44 3.59 -6.84
N VAL A 41 18.57 3.69 -7.52
CA VAL A 41 19.90 3.38 -6.99
C VAL A 41 20.80 4.61 -7.16
N PRO A 42 21.48 5.07 -6.09
CA PRO A 42 22.42 6.19 -6.19
C PRO A 42 23.64 5.84 -7.03
N LEU A 43 24.12 6.78 -7.84
CA LEU A 43 25.36 6.60 -8.61
C LEU A 43 26.61 7.05 -7.83
N GLU A 44 26.44 7.84 -6.76
CA GLU A 44 27.51 8.40 -5.95
C GLU A 44 27.21 8.26 -4.44
N THR A 45 28.23 8.23 -3.58
CA THR A 45 28.07 8.11 -2.11
C THR A 45 27.28 9.26 -1.47
N ARG A 46 27.42 10.47 -2.02
CA ARG A 46 26.57 11.63 -1.70
C ARG A 46 25.65 11.87 -2.89
N ALA A 47 24.64 11.02 -2.98
CA ALA A 47 23.84 10.87 -4.19
C ALA A 47 23.07 12.16 -4.53
N VAL A 48 23.37 12.69 -5.72
CA VAL A 48 22.53 13.69 -6.39
C VAL A 48 21.92 13.06 -7.65
N ARG A 49 22.58 12.05 -8.24
CA ARG A 49 22.12 11.33 -9.42
C ARG A 49 21.73 9.91 -9.08
N PHE A 50 20.68 9.43 -9.74
CA PHE A 50 20.09 8.12 -9.52
C PHE A 50 19.78 7.43 -10.84
N LEU A 51 19.97 6.12 -10.87
CA LEU A 51 19.36 5.25 -11.87
C LEU A 51 17.98 4.84 -11.36
N GLU A 52 16.91 5.12 -12.11
CA GLU A 52 15.53 4.86 -11.69
C GLU A 52 14.81 3.91 -12.64
N ASN A 53 14.18 2.88 -12.08
CA ASN A 53 13.17 2.09 -12.77
C ASN A 53 11.84 2.83 -12.70
N PHE A 54 11.42 3.46 -13.79
CA PHE A 54 10.25 4.33 -13.77
C PHE A 54 8.95 3.55 -13.54
N SER A 55 8.22 3.93 -12.49
CA SER A 55 6.85 3.49 -12.24
C SER A 55 6.13 4.51 -11.37
N SER A 56 5.01 5.03 -11.87
CA SER A 56 4.17 5.98 -11.14
C SER A 56 3.47 5.36 -9.91
N GLY A 57 3.40 4.02 -9.83
CA GLY A 57 2.66 3.32 -8.78
C GLY A 57 1.14 3.26 -8.99
N ARG A 58 0.61 3.82 -10.09
CA ARG A 58 -0.85 3.86 -10.33
C ARG A 58 -1.50 2.47 -10.36
N ARG A 59 -0.86 1.49 -10.99
CA ARG A 59 -1.39 0.11 -11.03
C ARG A 59 -1.45 -0.52 -9.64
N GLY A 60 -0.38 -0.39 -8.86
CA GLY A 60 -0.34 -0.92 -7.49
C GLY A 60 -1.41 -0.29 -6.61
N ALA A 61 -1.61 1.03 -6.70
CA ALA A 61 -2.66 1.71 -5.95
C ALA A 61 -4.07 1.21 -6.31
N VAL A 62 -4.38 1.10 -7.61
CA VAL A 62 -5.68 0.58 -8.08
C VAL A 62 -5.88 -0.88 -7.64
N SER A 63 -4.83 -1.71 -7.72
CA SER A 63 -4.91 -3.09 -7.26
C SER A 63 -5.17 -3.19 -5.74
N ALA A 64 -4.53 -2.34 -4.95
CA ALA A 64 -4.76 -2.29 -3.50
C ALA A 64 -6.21 -1.89 -3.16
N GLU A 65 -6.75 -0.86 -3.83
CA GLU A 65 -8.16 -0.46 -3.68
C GLU A 65 -9.10 -1.64 -4.00
N HIS A 66 -8.87 -2.33 -5.11
CA HIS A 66 -9.68 -3.48 -5.51
C HIS A 66 -9.60 -4.63 -4.50
N LEU A 67 -8.41 -4.96 -4.01
CA LEU A 67 -8.19 -6.05 -3.06
C LEU A 67 -8.85 -5.78 -1.71
N VAL A 68 -8.78 -4.56 -1.21
CA VAL A 68 -9.52 -4.14 -0.01
C VAL A 68 -11.03 -4.30 -0.24
N ASN A 69 -11.54 -3.85 -1.40
CA ASN A 69 -12.97 -3.94 -1.73
C ASN A 69 -13.49 -5.39 -1.81
N VAL A 70 -12.65 -6.36 -2.19
CA VAL A 70 -13.01 -7.79 -2.22
C VAL A 70 -12.63 -8.53 -0.91
N GLY A 71 -12.36 -7.79 0.16
CA GLY A 71 -12.27 -8.31 1.54
C GLY A 71 -10.88 -8.77 1.98
N TYR A 72 -9.81 -8.37 1.27
CA TYR A 72 -8.44 -8.67 1.71
C TYR A 72 -7.90 -7.62 2.68
N GLY A 73 -7.06 -8.05 3.61
CA GLY A 73 -6.08 -7.18 4.24
C GLY A 73 -4.91 -6.96 3.29
N VAL A 74 -4.60 -5.71 2.96
CA VAL A 74 -3.54 -5.36 2.00
C VAL A 74 -2.34 -4.75 2.73
N CYS A 75 -1.17 -5.39 2.63
CA CYS A 75 0.10 -4.80 2.98
C CYS A 75 0.67 -4.10 1.72
N PHE A 76 0.70 -2.78 1.71
CA PHE A 76 1.06 -1.96 0.57
C PHE A 76 2.48 -1.39 0.73
N LEU A 77 3.46 -2.05 0.12
CA LEU A 77 4.86 -1.62 0.08
C LEU A 77 5.06 -0.69 -1.12
N HIS A 78 5.18 0.61 -0.90
CA HIS A 78 5.20 1.62 -1.96
C HIS A 78 6.44 2.50 -1.94
N ARG A 79 6.81 3.04 -3.10
CA ARG A 79 7.83 4.09 -3.17
C ARG A 79 7.28 5.41 -2.61
N ALA A 80 8.07 6.13 -1.84
CA ALA A 80 7.79 7.50 -1.42
C ALA A 80 7.42 8.37 -2.62
N ARG A 81 6.35 9.18 -2.47
CA ARG A 81 5.79 10.06 -3.51
C ARG A 81 5.25 9.34 -4.76
N SER A 82 5.10 8.01 -4.73
CA SER A 82 4.31 7.31 -5.75
C SER A 82 2.82 7.46 -5.49
N VAL A 83 2.00 7.07 -6.46
CA VAL A 83 0.55 7.11 -6.32
C VAL A 83 0.09 6.21 -5.16
N PHE A 84 -0.71 6.79 -4.25
CA PHE A 84 -1.27 6.10 -3.08
C PHE A 84 -2.76 5.73 -3.31
N PRO A 85 -3.24 4.58 -2.78
CA PRO A 85 -4.65 4.17 -2.84
C PRO A 85 -5.62 5.29 -2.43
N TRP A 86 -6.67 5.51 -3.21
CA TRP A 86 -7.69 6.57 -3.07
C TRP A 86 -7.17 8.01 -3.21
N ALA A 87 -5.96 8.33 -2.77
CA ALA A 87 -5.35 9.65 -2.94
C ALA A 87 -5.09 10.01 -4.41
N ARG A 88 -5.01 9.00 -5.30
CA ARG A 88 -4.74 9.16 -6.74
C ARG A 88 -5.76 10.00 -7.53
N VAL A 89 -6.95 10.21 -6.97
CA VAL A 89 -8.02 11.03 -7.58
C VAL A 89 -8.08 12.43 -6.96
N LEU A 90 -7.30 12.67 -5.91
CA LEU A 90 -7.20 13.98 -5.27
C LEU A 90 -6.30 14.89 -6.09
N PRO A 91 -6.51 16.21 -6.04
CA PRO A 91 -5.59 17.16 -6.63
C PRO A 91 -4.16 16.95 -6.07
N PRO A 92 -3.13 17.03 -6.92
CA PRO A 92 -1.75 16.91 -6.47
C PRO A 92 -1.39 18.09 -5.56
N PRO A 93 -0.35 17.95 -4.70
CA PRO A 93 0.15 19.06 -3.89
C PRO A 93 0.47 20.29 -4.76
N GLY A 94 -0.07 21.44 -4.39
CA GLY A 94 0.06 22.69 -5.15
C GLY A 94 -1.24 23.48 -5.20
N PRO A 95 -1.33 24.48 -6.11
CA PRO A 95 -2.49 25.36 -6.22
C PRO A 95 -3.81 24.59 -6.36
N ALA A 96 -3.87 23.56 -7.20
CA ALA A 96 -5.10 22.77 -7.40
C ALA A 96 -5.62 22.09 -6.11
N LEU A 97 -4.73 21.72 -5.18
CA LEU A 97 -5.14 21.19 -3.87
C LEU A 97 -5.64 22.32 -2.95
N LEU A 98 -4.98 23.48 -2.97
CA LEU A 98 -5.42 24.64 -2.19
C LEU A 98 -6.77 25.16 -2.67
N ASP A 99 -6.97 25.22 -3.99
CA ASP A 99 -8.22 25.65 -4.65
C ASP A 99 -9.37 24.67 -4.40
N ALA A 100 -9.08 23.43 -3.99
CA ALA A 100 -10.10 22.46 -3.58
C ALA A 100 -10.69 22.77 -2.20
N PHE A 101 -10.18 23.76 -1.48
CA PHE A 101 -10.67 24.18 -0.16
C PHE A 101 -11.12 25.64 -0.14
N ARG A 102 -12.15 25.91 0.66
CA ARG A 102 -12.71 27.23 0.91
C ARG A 102 -12.70 27.54 2.40
N LEU A 103 -12.38 28.77 2.74
CA LEU A 103 -12.51 29.27 4.12
C LEU A 103 -13.98 29.54 4.42
N THR A 104 -14.45 29.03 5.55
CA THR A 104 -15.77 29.34 6.10
C THR A 104 -15.59 30.39 7.19
N PRO A 105 -15.98 31.65 6.95
CA PRO A 105 -15.87 32.71 7.94
C PRO A 105 -16.86 32.47 9.09
N GLY A 106 -16.45 32.82 10.32
CA GLY A 106 -17.27 32.72 11.53
C GLY A 106 -16.45 32.30 12.76
N PRO A 107 -17.02 32.37 13.97
CA PRO A 107 -16.45 31.76 15.17
C PRO A 107 -17.12 30.40 15.46
N PRO A 108 -16.40 29.26 15.39
CA PRO A 108 -15.01 29.11 14.98
C PRO A 108 -14.84 29.16 13.44
N PRO A 109 -13.68 29.60 12.94
CA PRO A 109 -13.41 29.56 11.51
C PRO A 109 -13.31 28.11 11.05
N GLY A 110 -13.80 27.84 9.84
CA GLY A 110 -13.82 26.50 9.26
C GLY A 110 -13.13 26.42 7.91
N VAL A 111 -12.82 25.21 7.48
CA VAL A 111 -12.41 24.90 6.11
C VAL A 111 -13.40 23.88 5.55
N ALA A 112 -13.91 24.15 4.35
CA ALA A 112 -14.80 23.25 3.62
C ALA A 112 -14.16 22.91 2.27
N ALA A 113 -14.51 21.75 1.71
CA ALA A 113 -14.13 21.44 0.33
C ALA A 113 -14.96 22.30 -0.65
N ASP A 114 -14.36 22.71 -1.76
CA ASP A 114 -15.05 23.32 -2.87
C ASP A 114 -16.14 22.34 -3.40
N PRO A 115 -17.39 22.78 -3.60
CA PRO A 115 -18.45 21.94 -4.16
C PRO A 115 -18.06 21.22 -5.46
N ALA A 116 -17.24 21.83 -6.30
CA ALA A 116 -16.75 21.24 -7.55
C ALA A 116 -15.77 20.07 -7.31
N ALA A 117 -15.07 20.06 -6.18
CA ALA A 117 -14.14 18.99 -5.82
C ALA A 117 -14.82 17.81 -5.11
N LEU A 118 -16.02 18.02 -4.53
CA LEU A 118 -16.76 17.00 -3.78
C LEU A 118 -17.01 15.68 -4.53
N PRO A 119 -17.36 15.66 -5.84
CA PRO A 119 -17.61 14.41 -6.56
C PRO A 119 -16.42 13.45 -6.59
N ALA A 120 -15.18 13.99 -6.61
CA ALA A 120 -13.96 13.19 -6.55
C ALA A 120 -13.53 12.90 -5.10
N LEU A 121 -13.62 13.90 -4.21
CA LEU A 121 -13.18 13.81 -2.81
C LEU A 121 -14.03 12.82 -1.99
N LEU A 122 -15.36 12.91 -2.06
CA LEU A 122 -16.24 12.17 -1.16
C LEU A 122 -16.11 10.65 -1.31
N PRO A 123 -16.16 10.07 -2.53
CA PRO A 123 -16.01 8.61 -2.69
C PRO A 123 -14.64 8.11 -2.21
N ALA A 124 -13.58 8.85 -2.53
CA ALA A 124 -12.21 8.49 -2.15
C ALA A 124 -12.01 8.54 -0.63
N LEU A 125 -12.47 9.60 0.03
CA LEU A 125 -12.35 9.76 1.47
C LEU A 125 -13.18 8.72 2.24
N ARG A 126 -14.39 8.41 1.78
CA ARG A 126 -15.22 7.35 2.37
C ARG A 126 -14.54 6.00 2.28
N ALA A 127 -14.11 5.60 1.10
CA ALA A 127 -13.45 4.30 0.89
C ALA A 127 -12.14 4.19 1.68
N TYR A 128 -11.32 5.26 1.71
CA TYR A 128 -10.12 5.29 2.55
C TYR A 128 -10.47 5.17 4.04
N ARG A 129 -11.49 5.88 4.51
CA ARG A 129 -11.89 5.85 5.92
C ARG A 129 -12.42 4.49 6.33
N GLU A 130 -13.27 3.88 5.52
CA GLU A 130 -13.75 2.52 5.71
C GLU A 130 -12.60 1.52 5.80
N ALA A 131 -11.63 1.60 4.88
CA ALA A 131 -10.44 0.75 4.91
C ALA A 131 -9.57 0.98 6.14
N ALA A 132 -9.40 2.24 6.57
CA ALA A 132 -8.62 2.61 7.74
C ALA A 132 -9.28 2.14 9.04
N ASP A 133 -10.58 2.40 9.21
CA ASP A 133 -11.36 2.00 10.38
C ASP A 133 -11.45 0.46 10.49
N ALA A 134 -11.51 -0.23 9.34
CA ALA A 134 -11.42 -1.69 9.27
C ALA A 134 -10.01 -2.25 9.51
N GLY A 135 -8.98 -1.39 9.55
CA GLY A 135 -7.57 -1.81 9.57
C GLY A 135 -7.15 -2.64 8.35
N ALA A 136 -7.84 -2.50 7.21
CA ALA A 136 -7.69 -3.34 6.03
C ALA A 136 -6.47 -2.98 5.15
N LEU A 137 -5.81 -1.85 5.40
CA LEU A 137 -4.61 -1.43 4.67
C LEU A 137 -3.47 -1.12 5.66
N LEU A 138 -2.32 -1.76 5.47
CA LEU A 138 -1.05 -1.40 6.12
C LEU A 138 -0.07 -0.89 5.06
N SER A 139 0.38 0.37 5.17
CA SER A 139 1.35 0.94 4.23
C SER A 139 2.78 0.89 4.76
N LEU A 140 3.72 0.48 3.91
CA LEU A 140 5.16 0.55 4.14
C LEU A 140 5.79 1.40 3.04
N GLU A 141 6.58 2.41 3.40
CA GLU A 141 7.24 3.30 2.44
C GLU A 141 8.72 2.94 2.26
N PHE A 142 9.21 2.96 1.03
CA PHE A 142 10.63 2.89 0.68
C PHE A 142 11.03 4.02 -0.26
N THR A 143 12.31 4.40 -0.25
CA THR A 143 12.84 5.45 -1.13
C THR A 143 13.77 4.90 -2.21
N ASP A 144 14.64 3.96 -1.85
CA ASP A 144 15.65 3.39 -2.72
C ASP A 144 15.58 1.85 -2.78
N LEU A 145 16.48 1.25 -3.58
CA LEU A 145 16.53 -0.20 -3.75
C LEU A 145 16.89 -0.95 -2.46
N ASN A 146 17.76 -0.39 -1.61
CA ASN A 146 18.21 -1.06 -0.39
C ASN A 146 17.05 -1.13 0.62
N GLU A 147 16.34 -0.03 0.82
CA GLU A 147 15.13 0.02 1.65
C GLU A 147 14.06 -0.93 1.09
N TYR A 148 13.83 -0.93 -0.23
CA TYR A 148 12.88 -1.83 -0.87
C TYR A 148 13.20 -3.30 -0.59
N LEU A 149 14.45 -3.73 -0.80
CA LEU A 149 14.85 -5.13 -0.61
C LEU A 149 14.77 -5.55 0.86
N ALA A 150 15.18 -4.68 1.78
CA ALA A 150 15.10 -4.95 3.21
C ALA A 150 13.65 -5.08 3.68
N LEU A 151 12.78 -4.12 3.33
CA LEU A 151 11.36 -4.15 3.67
C LEU A 151 10.62 -5.31 3.00
N LEU A 152 10.96 -5.64 1.75
CA LEU A 152 10.37 -6.78 1.05
C LEU A 152 10.71 -8.10 1.76
N ARG A 153 11.98 -8.30 2.15
CA ARG A 153 12.41 -9.49 2.90
C ARG A 153 11.72 -9.58 4.26
N ALA A 154 11.70 -8.48 5.02
CA ALA A 154 11.00 -8.39 6.30
C ALA A 154 9.51 -8.74 6.16
N THR A 155 8.83 -8.13 5.20
CA THR A 155 7.41 -8.38 4.95
C THR A 155 7.15 -9.83 4.53
N ALA A 156 7.98 -10.40 3.65
CA ALA A 156 7.85 -11.80 3.25
C ALA A 156 8.01 -12.77 4.44
N ARG A 157 8.99 -12.53 5.33
CA ARG A 157 9.18 -13.31 6.56
C ARG A 157 8.00 -13.19 7.52
N ALA A 158 7.50 -11.97 7.72
CA ALA A 158 6.34 -11.72 8.57
C ALA A 158 5.07 -12.40 8.06
N LEU A 159 4.89 -12.48 6.74
CA LEU A 159 3.71 -13.07 6.10
C LEU A 159 3.81 -14.59 5.89
N ALA A 160 5.02 -15.18 5.94
CA ALA A 160 5.23 -16.61 5.72
C ALA A 160 4.37 -17.53 6.60
N PRO A 161 4.17 -17.26 7.92
CA PRO A 161 3.29 -18.08 8.77
C PRO A 161 1.82 -18.05 8.38
N PHE A 162 1.39 -17.03 7.63
CA PHE A 162 0.01 -16.84 7.17
C PHE A 162 -0.17 -17.31 5.72
N GLY A 163 0.90 -17.84 5.10
CA GLY A 163 0.92 -18.37 3.75
C GLY A 163 0.15 -19.69 3.64
N THR A 164 -0.75 -19.76 2.65
CA THR A 164 -1.68 -20.87 2.39
C THR A 164 -2.47 -21.33 3.62
N SER A 165 -3.67 -20.77 3.77
CA SER A 165 -4.80 -21.53 4.28
C SER A 165 -5.00 -22.75 3.37
N ARG A 166 -4.26 -23.83 3.65
CA ARG A 166 -4.57 -25.17 3.20
C ARG A 166 -5.90 -25.49 3.85
N ALA A 167 -6.97 -25.27 3.11
CA ALA A 167 -8.29 -25.78 3.43
C ALA A 167 -8.16 -27.30 3.55
N GLY A 168 -7.89 -27.77 4.76
CA GLY A 168 -8.21 -29.12 5.17
C GLY A 168 -9.72 -29.20 5.33
N ILE A 169 -10.29 -30.21 4.69
CA ILE A 169 -11.62 -30.81 4.94
C ILE A 169 -12.78 -30.20 4.13
N GLY A 170 -13.08 -30.85 3.01
CA GLY A 170 -14.42 -31.31 2.65
C GLY A 170 -15.47 -30.27 2.24
N GLY A 171 -15.76 -30.20 0.93
CA GLY A 171 -17.09 -29.82 0.43
C GLY A 171 -17.15 -28.60 -0.49
N ARG A 172 -17.21 -28.90 -1.79
CA ARG A 172 -17.90 -28.17 -2.89
C ARG A 172 -17.72 -26.65 -3.04
N GLY A 173 -17.02 -26.28 -4.14
CA GLY A 173 -17.28 -25.16 -5.08
C GLY A 173 -17.41 -23.76 -4.48
N VAL A 174 -16.63 -22.75 -4.87
CA VAL A 174 -16.39 -22.27 -6.23
C VAL A 174 -15.03 -21.55 -6.26
N GLY A 175 -14.08 -22.08 -7.03
CA GLY A 175 -12.78 -21.45 -7.26
C GLY A 175 -12.90 -20.35 -8.32
N GLY A 176 -12.98 -19.10 -7.89
CA GLY A 176 -12.79 -17.94 -8.76
C GLY A 176 -11.30 -17.57 -8.82
N ASN A 177 -10.60 -18.08 -9.82
CA ASN A 177 -9.20 -17.74 -10.09
C ASN A 177 -9.17 -16.32 -10.70
N LEU A 178 -8.84 -15.29 -9.92
CA LEU A 178 -8.73 -13.92 -10.43
C LEU A 178 -7.41 -13.77 -11.22
N ARG A 179 -7.42 -14.25 -12.48
CA ARG A 179 -6.40 -13.90 -13.48
C ARG A 179 -6.70 -12.49 -13.98
N LEU A 180 -6.06 -11.48 -13.40
CA LEU A 180 -5.92 -10.18 -14.05
C LEU A 180 -4.90 -10.34 -15.19
N GLN A 181 -5.35 -10.30 -16.44
CA GLN A 181 -4.47 -10.25 -17.60
C GLN A 181 -3.70 -8.93 -17.62
N GLY A 182 -2.37 -9.00 -17.72
CA GLY A 182 -1.53 -7.86 -18.09
C GLY A 182 -0.28 -7.65 -17.22
N GLY A 183 0.79 -8.37 -17.56
CA GLY A 183 2.20 -8.01 -17.34
C GLY A 183 2.54 -7.13 -16.13
N GLY A 184 2.42 -7.68 -14.93
CA GLY A 184 2.96 -7.13 -13.69
C GLY A 184 3.14 -8.28 -12.70
N GLY A 185 4.36 -8.48 -12.20
CA GLY A 185 4.69 -9.60 -11.33
C GLY A 185 3.90 -9.55 -10.02
N ILE A 186 2.81 -10.31 -9.96
CA ILE A 186 2.16 -10.75 -8.72
C ILE A 186 2.97 -11.95 -8.21
N HIS A 187 3.88 -11.71 -7.26
CA HIS A 187 4.58 -12.81 -6.61
C HIS A 187 3.66 -13.45 -5.57
N SER A 188 3.00 -14.54 -5.96
CA SER A 188 2.56 -15.57 -5.01
C SER A 188 3.83 -16.18 -4.41
N VAL A 189 4.16 -15.83 -3.17
CA VAL A 189 5.28 -16.44 -2.44
C VAL A 189 4.82 -17.85 -2.03
N GLY A 190 5.03 -18.82 -2.92
CA GLY A 190 4.93 -20.25 -2.59
C GLY A 190 6.23 -20.73 -1.96
N PRO A 191 6.19 -21.79 -1.12
CA PRO A 191 7.41 -22.40 -0.62
C PRO A 191 8.18 -22.99 -1.81
N LEU A 192 9.46 -22.61 -1.90
CA LEU A 192 10.44 -23.32 -2.71
C LEU A 192 10.62 -24.69 -2.07
N CYS A 193 10.13 -25.74 -2.72
CA CYS A 193 10.64 -27.09 -2.55
C CYS A 193 11.92 -27.24 -3.36
#